data_AF-A0A3P7J1P1-F1
#
_entry.id   AF-A0A3P7J1P1-F1
#
_cell.length_a   1.000
_cell.length_b   1.000
_cell.length_c   1.000
_cell.angle_alpha   90.00
_cell.angle_beta   90.00
_cell.angle_gamma   90.00
#
_symmetry.space_group_name_H-M   'P 1'
#
loop_
_entity.id
_entity.type
_entity.pdbx_description
1 polymer ?
#
loop_
_entity_poly.entity_id
_entity_poly.type
_entity_poly.pdbx_seq_one_letter_code
_entity_poly.pdbx_strand_id
1 'polypeptide(L)'
;MFVNTAPCGDARVYTLNDATFTRAKEPETNSLLRYKVENGMGTVLGRYPETLVPQTIDGVTGGERLRTMSCSDKMMRWNVLGVQGGLLSLFIEPIYLSSMAVADKSDTKRIERALFERIDGFQPPLPFHLNKPLIAKCQDEPITREATTGSPISVNWNIADDSIEVYES
;
A
#
# COMPACT_ATOMS: atom_id res chain seq x y z
N MET A 1 -6.96 1.85 -12.14
CA MET A 1 -7.18 1.06 -10.91
C MET A 1 -8.23 1.75 -10.04
N PHE A 2 -9.06 1.01 -9.31
CA PHE A 2 -10.00 1.57 -8.33
C PHE A 2 -9.74 0.97 -6.95
N VAL A 3 -9.82 1.79 -5.90
CA VAL A 3 -9.86 1.34 -4.51
C VAL A 3 -10.95 2.08 -3.76
N ASN A 4 -11.72 1.36 -2.95
CA ASN A 4 -12.82 1.96 -2.18
C ASN A 4 -12.32 2.89 -1.06
N THR A 5 -11.08 2.75 -0.60
CA THR A 5 -10.46 3.60 0.42
C THR A 5 -8.97 3.77 0.12
N ALA A 6 -8.38 4.88 0.56
CA ALA A 6 -6.94 5.12 0.41
C ALA A 6 -6.10 3.92 0.90
N PRO A 7 -5.04 3.53 0.14
CA PRO A 7 -4.29 2.31 0.41
C PRO A 7 -3.60 2.37 1.78
N CYS A 8 -3.59 1.24 2.50
CA CYS A 8 -2.95 1.19 3.82
C CYS A 8 -1.44 1.53 3.74
N GLY A 9 -0.91 2.06 4.84
CA GLY A 9 0.46 2.56 4.92
C GLY A 9 0.50 4.08 4.87
N ASP A 10 1.51 4.66 4.22
CA ASP A 10 1.78 6.11 4.22
C ASP A 10 0.61 6.94 3.68
N ALA A 11 -0.09 6.46 2.67
CA ALA A 11 -1.25 7.15 2.08
C ALA A 11 -2.45 7.28 3.04
N ARG A 12 -2.49 6.51 4.14
CA ARG A 12 -3.60 6.46 5.10
C ARG A 12 -3.19 6.88 6.52
N VAL A 13 -1.98 7.40 6.72
CA VAL A 13 -1.55 7.91 8.03
C VAL A 13 -2.34 9.18 8.31
N TYR A 14 -3.12 9.18 9.40
CA TYR A 14 -3.79 10.37 9.90
C TYR A 14 -2.97 11.00 11.01
N THR A 15 -2.85 12.32 10.98
CA THR A 15 -2.75 13.12 12.19
C THR A 15 -4.17 13.25 12.74
N LEU A 16 -4.46 12.61 13.87
CA LEU A 16 -5.56 13.09 14.70
C LEU A 16 -5.10 14.43 15.27
N ASN A 17 -5.88 15.48 15.07
CA ASN A 17 -5.71 16.73 15.81
C ASN A 17 -6.07 16.47 17.29
N ASP A 18 -5.26 15.70 18.01
CA ASP A 18 -5.35 15.60 19.46
C ASP A 18 -4.58 16.79 20.03
N ALA A 19 -5.35 17.78 20.48
CA ALA A 19 -4.86 18.98 21.14
C ALA A 19 -4.22 18.73 22.53
N THR A 20 -3.75 17.52 22.84
CA THR A 20 -3.37 17.16 24.22
C THR A 20 -2.10 16.33 24.42
N PHE A 21 -1.32 15.96 23.39
CA PHE A 21 0.00 15.35 23.65
C PHE A 21 1.09 15.85 22.70
N THR A 22 2.06 16.56 23.30
CA THR A 22 3.43 16.83 22.85
C THR A 22 3.73 16.68 21.35
N ARG A 23 3.85 17.83 20.71
CA ARG A 23 4.38 18.17 19.39
C ARG A 23 5.83 17.68 19.18
N ALA A 24 6.07 16.37 19.16
CA ALA A 24 7.36 15.77 18.87
C ALA A 24 7.22 14.61 17.85
N LYS A 25 7.87 14.77 16.69
CA LYS A 25 8.11 13.77 15.60
C LYS A 25 7.07 13.60 14.47
N GLU A 26 6.30 14.63 14.12
CA GLU A 26 5.38 14.60 12.97
C GLU A 26 6.03 14.43 11.56
N PRO A 27 7.11 15.15 11.17
CA PRO A 27 7.69 15.02 9.82
C PRO A 27 8.62 13.81 9.66
N GLU A 28 9.11 13.21 10.75
CA GLU A 28 10.14 12.16 10.71
C GLU A 28 9.64 10.79 10.27
N THR A 29 8.32 10.56 10.23
CA THR A 29 7.74 9.23 9.95
C THR A 29 6.90 9.14 8.68
N ASN A 30 6.58 10.29 8.07
CA ASN A 30 5.98 10.32 6.74
C ASN A 30 6.97 9.80 5.71
N SER A 31 6.46 9.23 4.62
CA SER A 31 7.26 8.65 3.54
C SER A 31 8.06 7.39 3.91
N LEU A 32 8.08 6.98 5.18
CA LEU A 32 8.73 5.75 5.61
C LEU A 32 7.96 4.49 5.20
N LEU A 33 8.70 3.40 5.01
CA LEU A 33 8.15 2.08 4.72
C LEU A 33 7.40 1.49 5.93
N ARG A 34 6.31 0.78 5.66
CA ARG A 34 5.42 0.25 6.70
C ARG A 34 5.06 -1.22 6.43
N TYR A 35 4.92 -1.98 7.51
CA TYR A 35 4.45 -3.36 7.47
C TYR A 35 3.01 -3.45 7.98
N LYS A 36 2.23 -4.35 7.40
CA LYS A 36 0.93 -4.76 7.94
C LYS A 36 1.12 -5.39 9.32
N VAL A 37 0.13 -5.19 10.18
CA VAL A 37 0.04 -5.89 11.46
C VAL A 37 -0.60 -7.25 11.23
N GLU A 38 0.02 -8.29 11.77
CA GLU A 38 -0.56 -9.63 11.74
C GLU A 38 -1.85 -9.63 12.58
N ASN A 39 -2.91 -10.27 12.09
CA ASN A 39 -4.23 -10.25 12.72
C ASN A 39 -4.82 -8.84 12.94
N GLY A 40 -4.41 -7.86 12.14
CA GLY A 40 -4.85 -6.47 12.26
C GLY A 40 -5.04 -5.75 10.93
N MET A 41 -5.89 -4.72 10.93
CA MET A 41 -6.17 -3.88 9.74
C MET A 41 -5.20 -2.68 9.60
N GLY A 42 -4.23 -2.57 10.50
CA GLY A 42 -3.31 -1.43 10.61
C GLY A 42 -1.94 -1.66 9.96
N THR A 43 -1.09 -0.64 10.04
CA THR A 43 0.33 -0.74 9.65
C THR A 43 1.23 -0.13 10.71
N VAL A 44 2.41 -0.70 10.88
CA VAL A 44 3.48 -0.20 11.75
C VAL A 44 4.67 0.25 10.92
N LEU A 45 5.41 1.22 11.43
CA LEU A 45 6.69 1.61 10.81
C LEU A 45 7.64 0.42 10.82
N GLY A 46 8.39 0.23 9.74
CA GLY A 46 9.55 -0.65 9.75
C GLY A 46 10.62 -0.05 10.66
N ARG A 47 10.61 -0.39 11.95
CA ARG A 47 11.64 0.09 12.89
C ARG A 47 12.92 -0.73 12.75
N TYR A 48 14.03 -0.06 13.04
CA TYR A 48 15.31 -0.68 13.38
C TYR A 48 15.18 -1.30 14.79
N PRO A 49 15.66 -2.52 15.07
CA PRO A 49 16.52 -3.39 14.27
C PRO A 49 15.79 -4.52 13.52
N GLU A 50 14.47 -4.68 13.69
CA GLU A 50 13.71 -5.79 13.07
C GLU A 50 13.80 -5.78 11.54
N THR A 51 14.01 -4.62 10.91
CA THR A 51 14.21 -4.49 9.45
C THR A 51 15.60 -4.85 8.95
N LEU A 52 16.60 -4.97 9.83
CA LEU A 52 17.99 -5.27 9.46
C LEU A 52 18.22 -6.75 9.20
N VAL A 53 17.44 -7.60 9.87
CA VAL A 53 17.58 -9.04 9.75
C VAL A 53 16.55 -9.56 8.73
N PRO A 54 17.01 -10.21 7.65
CA PRO A 54 16.12 -10.89 6.72
C PRO A 54 15.19 -11.84 7.45
N GLN A 55 13.96 -11.93 6.96
CA GLN A 55 12.98 -12.84 7.52
C GLN A 55 13.30 -14.26 7.07
N THR A 56 13.42 -15.19 8.02
CA THR A 56 13.72 -16.59 7.71
C THR A 56 12.47 -17.45 7.84
N ILE A 57 12.41 -18.55 7.08
CA ILE A 57 11.25 -19.45 7.07
C ILE A 57 11.11 -20.15 8.43
N ASP A 58 12.22 -20.60 9.01
CA ASP A 58 12.26 -21.22 10.34
C ASP A 58 11.89 -20.22 11.45
N GLY A 59 12.30 -18.96 11.33
CA GLY A 59 11.90 -17.89 12.25
C GLY A 59 10.39 -17.68 12.25
N VAL A 60 9.79 -17.50 11.06
CA VAL A 60 8.34 -17.32 10.92
C VAL A 60 7.57 -18.57 11.39
N THR A 61 8.04 -19.76 11.02
CA THR A 61 7.44 -21.03 11.45
C THR A 61 7.56 -21.21 12.98
N GLY A 62 8.62 -20.66 13.58
CA GLY A 62 8.87 -20.61 15.02
C GLY A 62 8.10 -19.51 15.76
N GLY A 63 7.25 -18.73 15.08
CA GLY A 63 6.41 -17.69 15.68
C GLY A 63 6.95 -16.26 15.55
N GLU A 64 8.01 -16.04 14.77
CA GLU A 64 8.36 -14.66 14.37
C GLU A 64 7.23 -14.07 13.53
N ARG A 65 6.85 -12.84 13.88
CA ARG A 65 5.79 -12.11 13.20
C ARG A 65 6.05 -11.95 11.70
N LEU A 66 5.07 -12.29 10.87
CA LEU A 66 5.17 -12.10 9.42
C LEU A 66 5.23 -10.61 9.03
N ARG A 67 6.18 -10.22 8.16
CA ARG A 67 6.37 -8.83 7.73
C ARG A 67 5.91 -8.64 6.28
N THR A 68 4.63 -8.35 6.10
CA THR A 68 4.08 -7.98 4.78
C THR A 68 4.07 -6.48 4.59
N MET A 69 4.66 -5.97 3.49
CA MET A 69 4.65 -4.54 3.17
C MET A 69 3.23 -3.96 3.02
N SER A 70 3.07 -2.68 3.33
CA SER A 70 1.79 -1.96 3.19
C SER A 70 1.35 -1.84 1.72
N CYS A 71 0.06 -1.59 1.49
CA CYS A 71 -0.47 -1.47 0.11
C CYS A 71 0.12 -0.26 -0.63
N SER A 72 0.29 0.88 0.05
CA SER A 72 0.92 2.06 -0.55
C SER A 72 2.38 1.81 -0.94
N ASP A 73 3.14 1.05 -0.13
CA ASP A 73 4.51 0.64 -0.49
C ASP A 73 4.54 -0.33 -1.68
N LYS A 74 3.59 -1.26 -1.76
CA LYS A 74 3.45 -2.16 -2.92
C LYS A 74 3.10 -1.40 -4.21
N MET A 75 2.20 -0.42 -4.12
CA MET A 75 1.83 0.42 -5.26
C MET A 75 2.97 1.34 -5.69
N MET A 76 3.75 1.90 -4.76
CA MET A 76 4.99 2.60 -5.09
C MET A 76 5.97 1.70 -5.87
N ARG A 77 6.12 0.44 -5.45
CA ARG A 77 6.93 -0.53 -6.21
C ARG A 77 6.40 -0.75 -7.63
N TRP A 78 5.08 -0.83 -7.81
CA TRP A 78 4.48 -0.96 -9.15
C TRP A 78 4.71 0.27 -10.01
N ASN A 79 4.75 1.47 -9.43
CA ASN A 79 5.09 2.69 -10.14
C ASN A 79 6.55 2.73 -10.61
N VAL A 80 7.40 1.80 -10.18
CA VAL A 80 8.78 1.68 -10.67
C VAL A 80 8.93 0.46 -11.58
N LEU A 81 8.52 -0.72 -11.10
CA LEU A 81 8.80 -2.00 -11.76
C LEU A 81 7.66 -2.48 -12.68
N GLY A 82 6.54 -1.76 -12.71
CA GLY A 82 5.30 -2.21 -13.35
C GLY A 82 4.53 -3.25 -12.53
N VAL A 83 3.29 -3.51 -12.94
CA VAL A 83 2.35 -4.40 -12.23
C VAL A 83 2.53 -5.89 -12.58
N GLN A 84 3.20 -6.19 -13.69
CA GLN A 84 3.31 -7.53 -14.26
C GLN A 84 4.15 -8.51 -13.42
N GLY A 85 5.02 -8.00 -12.55
CA GLY A 85 5.91 -8.82 -11.72
C GLY A 85 7.08 -9.44 -12.49
N GLY A 86 7.91 -10.19 -11.78
CA GLY A 86 9.21 -10.65 -12.29
C GLY A 86 9.14 -11.75 -13.35
N LEU A 87 8.13 -12.63 -13.28
CA LEU A 87 7.99 -13.71 -14.25
C LEU A 87 7.56 -13.17 -15.62
N LEU A 88 6.53 -12.31 -15.66
CA LEU A 88 6.03 -11.75 -16.91
C LEU A 88 7.00 -10.74 -17.54
N SER A 89 7.84 -10.06 -16.74
CA SER A 89 8.85 -9.14 -17.30
C SER A 89 9.91 -9.80 -18.17
N LEU A 90 9.98 -11.14 -18.19
CA LEU A 90 10.84 -11.89 -19.13
C LEU A 90 10.26 -11.93 -20.55
N PHE A 91 8.96 -11.69 -20.70
CA PHE A 91 8.23 -11.87 -21.96
C PHE A 91 7.64 -10.57 -22.49
N ILE A 92 7.38 -9.60 -21.61
CA ILE A 92 6.71 -8.34 -21.96
C ILE A 92 7.41 -7.13 -21.34
N GLU A 93 7.23 -5.97 -21.98
CA GLU A 93 7.66 -4.69 -21.42
C GLU A 93 6.88 -4.33 -20.15
N PRO A 94 7.42 -3.45 -19.27
CA PRO A 94 6.77 -3.09 -18.02
C PRO A 94 5.40 -2.43 -18.23
N ILE A 95 4.38 -2.90 -17.49
CA ILE A 95 3.02 -2.35 -17.56
C ILE A 95 2.80 -1.43 -16.37
N TYR A 96 2.40 -0.19 -16.64
CA TYR A 96 2.10 0.80 -15.62
C TYR A 96 0.62 1.17 -15.61
N LEU A 97 0.11 1.51 -14.42
CA LEU A 97 -1.24 2.05 -14.29
C LEU A 97 -1.23 3.50 -14.74
N SER A 98 -2.14 3.89 -15.64
CA SER A 98 -2.31 5.28 -16.06
C SER A 98 -3.07 6.12 -15.03
N SER A 99 -3.96 5.50 -14.26
CA SER A 99 -4.79 6.19 -13.27
C SER A 99 -5.17 5.31 -12.08
N MET A 100 -5.47 5.98 -10.96
CA MET A 100 -6.05 5.40 -9.76
C MET A 100 -7.22 6.25 -9.26
N ALA A 101 -8.41 5.66 -9.17
CA ALA A 101 -9.59 6.26 -8.57
C ALA A 101 -9.72 5.80 -7.11
N VAL A 102 -9.98 6.75 -6.20
CA VAL A 102 -10.15 6.50 -4.76
C VAL A 102 -11.49 7.09 -4.30
N ALA A 103 -12.32 6.26 -3.68
CA ALA A 103 -13.63 6.70 -3.19
C ALA A 103 -13.52 7.40 -1.82
N ASP A 104 -13.13 6.67 -0.78
CA ASP A 104 -13.05 7.21 0.58
C ASP A 104 -11.61 7.59 0.97
N LYS A 105 -11.50 8.63 1.81
CA LYS A 105 -10.22 9.12 2.39
C LYS A 105 -9.20 9.54 1.32
N SER A 106 -9.68 10.06 0.19
CA SER A 106 -8.89 10.44 -0.99
C SER A 106 -8.14 11.77 -0.81
N ASP A 107 -7.18 11.85 0.13
CA ASP A 107 -6.26 12.99 0.18
C ASP A 107 -5.20 12.83 -0.92
N THR A 108 -5.41 13.53 -2.04
CA THR A 108 -4.54 13.43 -3.23
C THR A 108 -3.08 13.66 -2.90
N LYS A 109 -2.75 14.70 -2.12
CA LYS A 109 -1.36 15.03 -1.78
C LYS A 109 -0.68 13.89 -1.00
N ARG A 110 -1.41 13.26 -0.07
CA ARG A 110 -0.88 12.11 0.69
C ARG A 110 -0.68 10.89 -0.20
N ILE A 111 -1.62 10.64 -1.11
CA ILE A 111 -1.54 9.53 -2.04
C ILE A 111 -0.36 9.72 -3.00
N GLU A 112 -0.22 10.89 -3.62
CA GLU A 112 0.89 11.22 -4.52
C GLU A 112 2.24 11.05 -3.81
N ARG A 113 2.37 11.64 -2.60
CA ARG A 113 3.56 11.46 -1.76
C ARG A 113 3.91 10.00 -1.53
N ALA A 114 2.93 9.20 -1.10
CA ALA A 114 3.13 7.80 -0.76
C ALA A 114 3.44 6.93 -1.99
N LEU A 115 2.87 7.26 -3.14
CA LEU A 115 2.96 6.42 -4.34
C LEU A 115 4.13 6.75 -5.25
N PHE A 116 4.62 8.00 -5.29
CA PHE A 116 5.74 8.35 -6.16
C PHE A 116 6.58 9.55 -5.70
N GLU A 117 6.03 10.58 -5.03
CA GLU A 117 6.87 11.78 -4.76
C GLU A 117 7.99 11.51 -3.74
N ARG A 118 7.78 10.59 -2.79
CA ARG A 118 8.84 10.21 -1.83
C ARG A 118 10.07 9.56 -2.47
N ILE A 119 10.00 9.20 -3.75
CA ILE A 119 11.09 8.66 -4.54
C ILE A 119 11.32 9.44 -5.85
N ASP A 120 10.90 10.72 -5.94
CA ASP A 120 10.90 11.49 -7.20
C ASP A 120 12.29 11.66 -7.86
N GLY A 121 13.37 11.46 -7.12
CA GLY A 121 14.74 11.46 -7.63
C GLY A 121 15.29 10.10 -8.04
N PHE A 122 14.54 9.02 -7.83
CA PHE A 122 15.00 7.66 -8.13
C PHE A 122 14.98 7.40 -9.64
N GLN A 123 16.14 7.01 -10.19
CA GLN A 123 16.31 6.69 -11.59
C GLN A 123 16.51 5.18 -11.77
N PRO A 124 15.45 4.40 -12.06
CA PRO A 124 15.59 2.99 -12.35
C PRO A 124 16.27 2.76 -13.71
N PRO A 125 16.89 1.59 -13.93
CA PRO A 125 17.46 1.23 -15.23
C PRO A 125 16.35 1.00 -16.25
N LEU A 126 16.64 1.27 -17.53
CA LEU A 126 15.75 0.91 -18.63
C LEU A 126 15.45 -0.61 -18.66
N PRO A 127 14.24 -1.03 -19.06
CA PRO A 127 13.12 -0.23 -19.56
C PRO A 127 12.22 0.40 -18.47
N PHE A 128 12.61 0.29 -17.19
CA PHE A 128 11.81 0.81 -16.09
C PHE A 128 11.93 2.34 -15.95
N HIS A 129 10.89 2.98 -15.42
CA HIS A 129 10.87 4.39 -15.06
C HIS A 129 9.94 4.63 -13.86
N LEU A 130 10.02 5.83 -13.26
CA LEU A 130 9.08 6.25 -12.24
C LEU A 130 7.77 6.75 -12.89
N ASN A 131 6.71 5.96 -12.80
CA ASN A 131 5.37 6.28 -13.23
C ASN A 131 4.64 7.17 -12.20
N LYS A 132 3.95 8.20 -12.68
CA LYS A 132 3.13 9.12 -11.89
C LYS A 132 1.67 9.05 -12.37
N PRO A 133 0.88 8.09 -11.88
CA PRO A 133 -0.49 7.90 -12.36
C PRO A 133 -1.39 9.07 -11.97
N LEU A 134 -2.41 9.35 -12.78
CA LEU A 134 -3.47 10.29 -12.41
C LEU A 134 -4.22 9.78 -11.18
N ILE A 135 -4.26 10.57 -10.10
CA ILE A 135 -5.01 10.26 -8.89
C ILE A 135 -6.35 11.00 -8.93
N ALA A 136 -7.45 10.26 -9.03
CA ALA A 136 -8.80 10.80 -9.08
C ALA A 136 -9.59 10.47 -7.82
N LYS A 137 -10.29 11.46 -7.29
CA LYS A 137 -11.36 11.26 -6.30
C LYS A 137 -12.64 10.92 -7.05
N CYS A 138 -13.34 9.85 -6.65
CA CYS A 138 -14.55 9.39 -7.36
C CYS A 138 -15.82 9.37 -6.51
N GLN A 139 -15.76 9.85 -5.26
CA GLN A 139 -16.94 9.97 -4.40
C GLN A 139 -16.83 11.20 -3.52
N ASP A 140 -17.84 12.08 -3.55
CA ASP A 140 -17.84 13.33 -2.77
C ASP A 140 -18.51 13.22 -1.41
N GLU A 141 -19.49 12.32 -1.26
CA GLU A 141 -20.19 12.13 0.01
C GLU A 141 -19.39 11.23 0.97
N PRO A 142 -19.26 11.65 2.25
CA PRO A 142 -18.58 10.85 3.25
C PRO A 142 -19.36 9.56 3.50
N ILE A 143 -18.70 8.42 3.35
CA ILE A 143 -19.29 7.13 3.75
C ILE A 143 -19.38 7.13 5.28
N THR A 144 -20.60 7.06 5.82
CA THR A 144 -20.82 6.81 7.25
C THR A 144 -20.23 5.46 7.57
N ARG A 145 -19.06 5.48 8.20
CA ARG A 145 -18.30 4.27 8.45
C ARG A 145 -18.89 3.56 9.65
N GLU A 146 -19.60 2.46 9.42
CA GLU A 146 -19.84 1.51 10.51
C GLU A 146 -18.51 0.85 10.85
N ALA A 147 -18.11 0.91 12.13
CA ALA A 147 -16.91 0.23 12.62
C ALA A 147 -17.18 -1.27 12.70
N THR A 148 -17.30 -1.93 11.55
CA THR A 148 -17.42 -3.37 11.47
C THR A 148 -16.04 -4.00 11.63
N THR A 149 -16.01 -5.17 12.27
CA THR A 149 -14.86 -6.07 12.20
C THR A 149 -14.56 -6.34 10.72
N GLY A 150 -13.28 -6.32 10.35
CA GLY A 150 -12.87 -6.70 9.00
C GLY A 150 -13.31 -8.14 8.75
N SER A 151 -13.85 -8.41 7.56
CA SER A 151 -14.16 -9.79 7.16
C SER A 151 -12.85 -10.58 7.04
N PRO A 152 -12.79 -11.83 7.56
CA PRO A 152 -11.66 -12.73 7.30
C PRO A 152 -11.66 -13.24 5.86
N ILE A 153 -12.66 -12.86 5.06
CA ILE A 153 -12.85 -13.32 3.69
C ILE A 153 -12.30 -12.29 2.71
N SER A 154 -11.54 -12.76 1.73
CA SER A 154 -11.17 -12.05 0.51
C SER A 154 -11.84 -12.69 -0.69
N VAL A 155 -12.36 -11.87 -1.60
CA VAL A 155 -13.02 -12.32 -2.84
C VAL A 155 -12.25 -11.77 -4.03
N ASN A 156 -12.04 -12.60 -5.05
CA ASN A 156 -11.48 -12.17 -6.31
C ASN A 156 -12.24 -12.77 -7.51
N TRP A 157 -12.15 -12.12 -8.65
CA TRP A 157 -12.79 -12.53 -9.89
C TRP A 157 -12.02 -11.93 -11.07
N ASN A 158 -11.77 -12.74 -12.09
CA ASN A 158 -11.27 -12.30 -13.39
C ASN A 158 -12.39 -12.39 -14.43
N ILE A 159 -12.35 -11.54 -15.46
CA ILE A 159 -13.29 -11.61 -16.59
C ILE A 159 -13.25 -12.95 -17.34
N ALA A 160 -12.14 -13.68 -17.25
CA ALA A 160 -12.00 -15.01 -17.81
C ALA A 160 -12.61 -16.12 -16.93
N ASP A 161 -13.05 -15.80 -15.71
CA ASP A 161 -13.60 -16.78 -14.75
C ASP A 161 -15.13 -16.78 -14.78
N ASP A 162 -15.71 -17.98 -14.72
CA ASP A 162 -17.17 -18.17 -14.67
C ASP A 162 -17.78 -17.86 -13.28
N SER A 163 -16.96 -17.79 -12.24
CA SER A 163 -17.40 -17.60 -10.86
C SER A 163 -16.39 -16.84 -10.00
N ILE A 164 -16.85 -16.29 -8.89
CA ILE A 164 -15.98 -15.66 -7.89
C ILE A 164 -15.17 -16.72 -7.12
N GLU A 165 -13.94 -16.37 -6.77
CA GLU A 165 -13.10 -17.17 -5.87
C GLU A 165 -13.05 -16.51 -4.49
N VAL A 166 -13.24 -17.32 -3.44
CA VAL A 166 -13.37 -16.89 -2.05
C VAL A 166 -12.27 -17.53 -1.22
N TYR A 167 -11.48 -16.70 -0.55
CA TYR A 167 -10.39 -17.10 0.36
C TYR A 167 -10.69 -16.66 1.78
N GLU A 168 -10.35 -17.50 2.74
CA GLU A 168 -10.34 -17.19 4.17
C GLU A 168 -8.89 -17.04 4.64
N SER A 169 -8.59 -15.91 5.28
CA SER A 169 -7.24 -15.55 5.76
C SER A 169 -6.98 -15.97 7.20
#